data_AF-A0A357JGZ8-F1
#
_entry.id   AF-A0A357JGZ8-F1
#
_cell.length_a   1.000
_cell.length_b   1.000
_cell.length_c   1.000
_cell.angle_alpha   90.00
_cell.angle_beta   90.00
_cell.angle_gamma   90.00
#
_symmetry.space_group_name_H-M   'P 1'
#
loop_
_entity.id
_entity.type
_entity.pdbx_description
1 polymer ?
#
loop_
_entity_poly.entity_id
_entity_poly.type
_entity_poly.pdbx_seq_one_letter_code
_entity_poly.pdbx_strand_id
1 'polypeptide(L)' 'NIQSLLSKNTFTITTGHQLNLFTGPLYFLYKIVSVLNLVEQLKIEFSDHNFVPIYWMASEDHDFDEINYFNFK' A
#
# COMPACT_ATOMS: atom_id res chain seq x y z
N ASN A 1 -1.28 -14.88 -3.10
CA ASN A 1 -1.89 -13.54 -2.92
C ASN A 1 -2.70 -13.14 -4.14
N ILE A 2 -2.09 -12.80 -5.30
CA ILE A 2 -2.83 -12.32 -6.49
C ILE A 2 -3.96 -13.24 -6.95
N GLN A 3 -3.78 -14.57 -6.92
CA GLN A 3 -4.82 -15.52 -7.31
C GLN A 3 -6.11 -15.42 -6.49
N SER A 4 -6.06 -14.98 -5.22
CA SER A 4 -7.27 -14.86 -4.40
C SER A 4 -8.17 -13.75 -4.90
N LEU A 5 -7.67 -12.78 -5.67
CA LEU A 5 -8.49 -11.71 -6.26
C LEU A 5 -9.59 -12.23 -7.20
N LEU A 6 -9.48 -13.48 -7.67
CA LEU A 6 -10.51 -14.13 -8.49
C LEU A 6 -11.70 -14.64 -7.66
N SER A 7 -11.56 -14.75 -6.34
CA SER A 7 -12.59 -15.26 -5.45
C SER A 7 -13.57 -14.16 -5.04
N LYS A 8 -14.86 -14.48 -5.00
CA LYS A 8 -15.94 -13.52 -4.66
C LYS A 8 -15.89 -12.99 -3.23
N ASN A 9 -15.23 -13.71 -2.32
CA ASN A 9 -15.05 -13.36 -0.92
C ASN A 9 -13.71 -12.65 -0.66
N THR A 10 -13.07 -12.11 -1.70
CA THR A 10 -11.80 -11.39 -1.59
C THR A 10 -11.99 -9.90 -1.72
N PHE A 11 -11.42 -9.17 -0.77
CA PHE A 11 -11.37 -7.71 -0.76
C PHE A 11 -9.93 -7.22 -0.81
N THR A 12 -9.72 -5.99 -1.26
CA THR A 12 -8.42 -5.34 -1.27
C THR A 12 -8.33 -4.29 -0.18
N ILE A 13 -7.19 -4.22 0.49
CA ILE A 13 -6.85 -3.12 1.39
C ILE A 13 -5.79 -2.30 0.66
N THR A 14 -6.19 -1.13 0.18
CA THR A 14 -5.39 -0.36 -0.77
C THR A 14 -4.85 0.91 -0.13
N THR A 15 -3.57 1.17 -0.31
CA THR A 15 -2.93 2.47 -0.04
C THR A 15 -2.09 2.88 -1.22
N GLY A 16 -1.65 4.13 -1.27
CA GLY A 16 -0.79 4.60 -2.34
C GLY A 16 0.06 5.80 -1.95
N HIS A 17 1.09 6.04 -2.75
CA HIS A 17 1.94 7.21 -2.65
C HIS A 17 2.59 7.50 -4.01
N GLN A 18 3.10 8.71 -4.15
CA GLN A 18 3.93 9.11 -5.28
C GLN A 18 5.26 8.33 -5.29
N LEU A 19 5.93 8.39 -6.42
CA LEU A 19 7.24 7.75 -6.60
C LEU A 19 8.27 8.43 -5.71
N ASN A 20 8.93 7.67 -4.85
CA ASN A 20 9.97 8.21 -4.00
C ASN A 20 11.34 7.64 -4.38
N LEU A 21 12.36 8.49 -4.38
CA LEU A 21 13.76 8.07 -4.42
C LEU A 21 14.16 7.49 -3.04
N PHE A 22 14.92 6.39 -3.03
CA PHE A 22 15.42 5.73 -1.82
C PHE A 22 14.38 5.52 -0.70
N THR A 23 13.28 4.82 -1.02
CA THR A 23 12.14 4.52 -0.10
C THR A 23 11.37 5.73 0.44
N GLY A 24 11.80 6.96 0.11
CA GLY A 24 11.11 8.18 0.49
C GLY A 24 11.13 8.49 1.98
N PRO A 25 10.24 9.39 2.43
CA PRO A 25 10.06 9.68 3.85
C PRO A 25 9.61 8.43 4.62
N LEU A 26 9.88 8.35 5.93
CA LEU A 26 9.41 7.27 6.82
C LEU A 26 7.90 7.00 6.69
N TYR A 27 7.13 8.01 6.31
CA TYR A 27 5.70 7.91 6.03
C TYR A 27 5.34 6.86 4.98
N PHE A 28 6.20 6.61 3.98
CA PHE A 28 6.05 5.52 3.01
C PHE A 28 5.95 4.16 3.70
N LEU A 29 6.88 3.86 4.63
CA LEU A 29 6.90 2.61 5.37
C LEU A 29 5.69 2.49 6.30
N TYR A 30 5.29 3.59 6.95
CA TYR A 30 4.10 3.60 7.80
C TYR A 30 2.84 3.22 7.02
N LYS A 31 2.64 3.73 5.80
CA LYS A 31 1.49 3.34 4.96
C LYS A 31 1.44 1.84 4.69
N ILE A 32 2.59 1.23 4.40
CA ILE A 32 2.69 -0.21 4.14
C ILE A 32 2.36 -1.00 5.42
N VAL A 33 2.98 -0.66 6.55
CA VAL A 33 2.74 -1.34 7.84
C VAL A 33 1.28 -1.22 8.27
N SER A 34 0.66 -0.04 8.12
CA SER A 34 -0.74 0.16 8.46
C SER A 34 -1.68 -0.75 7.66
N VAL A 35 -1.41 -0.93 6.36
CA VAL A 35 -2.20 -1.84 5.51
C VAL A 35 -2.04 -3.29 5.94
N LEU A 36 -0.83 -3.73 6.27
CA LEU A 36 -0.58 -5.10 6.73
C LEU A 36 -1.30 -5.38 8.05
N ASN A 37 -1.21 -4.47 9.02
CA ASN A 37 -1.91 -4.61 10.30
C ASN A 37 -3.43 -4.68 10.11
N LEU A 38 -3.99 -3.87 9.21
CA LEU A 38 -5.42 -3.90 8.92
C LEU A 38 -5.84 -5.22 8.26
N VAL A 39 -5.03 -5.76 7.35
CA VAL A 39 -5.27 -7.08 6.76
C VAL A 39 -5.28 -8.18 7.82
N GLU A 40 -4.35 -8.15 8.78
CA GLU A 40 -4.32 -9.12 9.88
C GLU A 40 -5.56 -9.01 10.78
N GLN A 41 -5.95 -7.80 11.15
CA GLN A 41 -7.15 -7.54 11.96
C GLN A 41 -8.42 -8.06 11.28
N LEU A 42 -8.61 -7.70 10.01
CA LEU A 42 -9.80 -8.11 9.25
C LEU A 42 -9.83 -9.62 9.01
N LYS A 43 -8.67 -10.28 8.87
CA LYS A 43 -8.61 -11.73 8.72
C LYS A 43 -9.00 -12.47 10.00
N ILE A 44 -8.78 -11.87 11.17
CA ILE A 44 -9.24 -12.40 12.47
C ILE A 44 -10.75 -12.20 12.61
N GLU A 45 -11.27 -11.01 12.26
CA GLU A 45 -12.68 -10.67 12.40
C GLU A 45 -13.58 -11.40 11.37
N PHE A 46 -13.07 -11.61 10.16
CA PHE A 46 -13.79 -12.19 9.04
C PHE A 46 -13.03 -13.38 8.44
N SER A 47 -13.01 -14.50 9.16
CA SER A 47 -12.25 -15.70 8.77
C SER A 47 -12.63 -16.28 7.39
N ASP A 48 -13.86 -16.06 6.94
CA ASP A 48 -14.37 -16.57 5.65
C ASP A 48 -14.03 -15.66 4.46
N HIS A 49 -13.37 -14.53 4.71
CA HIS A 49 -12.99 -13.56 3.69
C HIS A 49 -11.47 -13.48 3.53
N ASN A 50 -11.03 -13.13 2.32
CA ASN A 50 -9.63 -12.88 2.02
C ASN A 50 -9.40 -11.37 1.90
N PHE A 51 -8.30 -10.89 2.48
CA PHE A 51 -7.89 -9.49 2.38
C PHE A 51 -6.52 -9.41 1.73
N VAL A 52 -6.45 -8.78 0.56
CA VAL A 52 -5.22 -8.64 -0.23
C VAL A 52 -4.69 -7.21 -0.08
N PRO A 53 -3.51 -7.00 0.50
CA PRO A 53 -2.89 -5.67 0.54
C PRO A 53 -2.46 -5.25 -0.87
N ILE A 54 -2.86 -4.06 -1.30
CA ILE A 54 -2.47 -3.46 -2.57
C ILE A 54 -1.79 -2.13 -2.29
N TYR A 55 -0.59 -1.96 -2.83
CA TYR A 55 0.12 -0.70 -2.81
C TYR A 55 0.10 -0.10 -4.22
N TRP A 56 -0.54 1.05 -4.37
CA TRP A 56 -0.61 1.79 -5.61
C TRP A 56 0.56 2.76 -5.72
N MET A 57 1.40 2.56 -6.74
CA MET A 57 2.44 3.52 -7.11
C MET A 57 1.80 4.56 -8.03
N ALA A 58 1.67 5.80 -7.56
CA ALA A 58 1.15 6.90 -8.37
C ALA A 58 2.22 7.43 -9.35
N SER A 59 2.61 6.59 -10.31
CA SER A 59 3.66 6.89 -11.28
C SER A 59 3.21 7.80 -12.44
N GLU A 60 1.92 8.02 -12.58
CA GLU A 60 1.31 8.90 -13.59
C GLU A 60 1.10 10.32 -13.07
N ASP A 61 1.42 10.57 -11.80
CA ASP A 61 1.29 11.90 -11.21
C ASP A 61 2.26 12.87 -11.90
N HIS A 62 1.74 14.04 -12.29
CA HIS A 62 2.47 15.03 -13.08
C HIS A 62 3.33 15.97 -12.21
N ASP A 63 3.29 15.81 -10.88
CA ASP A 63 4.03 16.62 -9.93
C ASP A 63 5.47 16.12 -9.74
N PHE A 64 6.31 16.40 -10.73
CA PHE A 64 7.74 16.07 -10.69
C PHE A 64 8.50 16.87 -9.62
N ASP A 65 8.03 18.05 -9.25
CA ASP A 65 8.71 18.93 -8.29
C ASP A 65 8.66 18.36 -6.87
N GLU A 66 7.62 17.58 -6.53
CA GLU A 66 7.48 16.91 -5.23
C GLU A 66 8.49 15.75 -5.03
N ILE A 67 8.87 15.05 -6.10
CA ILE A 67 9.73 13.85 -6.05
C ILE A 67 11.23 14.15 -6.25
N ASN A 68 11.59 15.38 -6.61
CA ASN A 68 12.94 15.75 -7.04
C ASN A 68 13.88 16.20 -5.90
N TYR A 69 13.44 16.13 -4.64
CA TYR A 69 14.25 16.54 -3.48
C TYR A 69 14.32 15.44 -2.42
N PHE A 70 15.51 14.87 -2.24
CA PHE A 70 15.83 14.06 -1.07
C PHE A 70 16.64 14.89 -0.09
N ASN A 71 16.16 15.06 1.14
CA ASN A 71 16.92 15.72 2.21
C ASN A 71 18.01 14.77 2.72
N PHE A 72 19.21 14.87 2.16
CA PHE A 72 20.41 14.21 2.67
C PHE A 72 21.00 15.07 3.79
N LYS A 73 21.06 14.55 5.01
CA LYS A 73 21.84 15.10 6.12
C LYS A 73 22.94 14.13 6.50
#